data_AF-A0A4Q6ATE6-F1
#
_entry.id   AF-A0A4Q6ATE6-F1
#
_cell.length_a   1.000
_cell.length_b   1.000
_cell.length_c   1.000
_cell.angle_alpha   90.00
_cell.angle_beta   90.00
_cell.angle_gamma   90.00
#
_symmetry.space_group_name_H-M   'P 1'
#
loop_
_entity.id
_entity.type
_entity.pdbx_description
1 polymer ?
#
loop_
_entity_poly.entity_id
_entity_poly.type
_entity_poly.pdbx_seq_one_letter_code
_entity_poly.pdbx_strand_id
1 'polypeptide(L)'
;MNSGPRLGTESGDSVQKIDQQTNDGRFKSLILSALAILGFYCPLYAYYGAHLIAFNLLLGAMILTPLIFQLNKRGYRNISRILFVLTCNAYVFQFALGLGHEADAENYCIPLMMLGLLLFDFNQRPLIVTTCIAAFTNWILITWNDVLVLPANFIPSGIPVNSMAKLNFIGAFVITGIFFMIFVRTTNRHR
;
A
#
# COMPACT_ATOMS: atom_id res chain seq x y z
N MET A 1 45.89 36.62 -12.62
CA MET A 1 45.08 35.39 -12.45
C MET A 1 43.82 35.78 -11.68
N ASN A 2 42.73 36.03 -12.40
CA ASN A 2 41.44 36.35 -11.79
C ASN A 2 40.74 35.04 -11.40
N SER A 3 40.75 34.70 -10.12
CA SER A 3 39.87 33.70 -9.54
C SER A 3 38.47 34.31 -9.39
N GLY A 4 37.64 34.15 -10.42
CA GLY A 4 36.21 34.46 -10.33
C GLY A 4 35.53 33.59 -9.28
N PRO A 5 34.52 34.12 -8.56
CA PRO A 5 33.78 33.36 -7.56
C PRO A 5 32.96 32.26 -8.24
N ARG A 6 33.13 31.01 -7.78
CA ARG A 6 32.30 29.86 -8.17
C ARG A 6 30.88 30.04 -7.60
N LEU A 7 30.03 30.78 -8.31
CA LEU A 7 28.57 30.73 -8.16
C LEU A 7 28.06 29.51 -8.94
N GLY A 8 27.57 28.46 -8.27
CA GLY A 8 26.91 27.38 -9.02
C GLY A 8 26.57 26.06 -8.33
N THR A 9 26.69 25.88 -7.01
CA THR A 9 26.42 24.56 -6.39
C THR A 9 25.38 24.53 -5.27
N GLU A 10 24.92 25.67 -4.74
CA GLU A 10 24.01 25.68 -3.58
C GLU A 10 22.52 25.54 -3.93
N SER A 11 22.09 25.84 -5.16
CA SER A 11 20.67 25.74 -5.55
C SER A 11 20.20 24.32 -5.85
N GLY A 12 21.10 23.43 -6.30
CA GLY A 12 20.75 22.03 -6.61
C GLY A 12 20.52 21.18 -5.35
N ASP A 13 21.38 21.34 -4.35
CA ASP A 13 21.32 20.57 -3.10
C ASP A 13 20.14 20.98 -2.21
N SER A 14 19.78 22.25 -2.22
CA SER A 14 18.63 22.76 -1.46
C SER A 14 17.32 22.28 -2.08
N VAL A 15 17.18 22.32 -3.41
CA VAL A 15 15.99 21.81 -4.11
C VAL A 15 15.84 20.29 -3.93
N GLN A 16 16.92 19.51 -4.07
CA GLN A 16 16.87 18.06 -3.83
C GLN A 16 16.51 17.70 -2.37
N LYS A 17 16.99 18.46 -1.39
CA LYS A 17 16.63 18.26 0.02
C LYS A 17 15.15 18.59 0.29
N ILE A 18 14.61 19.64 -0.32
CA ILE A 18 13.20 20.04 -0.20
C ILE A 18 12.27 18.99 -0.83
N ASP A 19 12.61 18.49 -2.01
CA ASP A 19 11.84 17.44 -2.69
C ASP A 19 11.86 16.12 -1.89
N GLN A 20 13.02 15.75 -1.33
CA GLN A 20 13.14 14.56 -0.48
C GLN A 20 12.36 14.67 0.82
N GLN A 21 12.39 15.83 1.48
CA GLN A 21 11.62 16.06 2.71
C GLN A 21 10.11 16.00 2.45
N THR A 22 9.67 16.49 1.30
CA THR A 22 8.26 16.42 0.86
C THR A 22 7.83 14.98 0.58
N ASN A 23 8.69 14.19 -0.08
CA ASN A 23 8.42 12.79 -0.40
C ASN A 23 8.33 11.91 0.87
N ASP A 24 9.21 12.15 1.85
CA ASP A 24 9.15 11.46 3.15
C ASP A 24 7.90 11.81 3.96
N GLY A 25 7.42 13.06 3.88
CA GLY A 25 6.16 13.47 4.49
C GLY A 25 4.96 12.73 3.90
N ARG A 26 4.90 12.60 2.57
CA ARG A 26 3.87 11.83 1.87
C ARG A 26 3.89 10.36 2.27
N PHE A 27 5.08 9.74 2.32
CA PHE A 27 5.21 8.34 2.71
C PHE A 27 4.73 8.08 4.14
N LYS A 28 5.07 8.94 5.09
CA LYS A 28 4.56 8.83 6.47
C LYS A 28 3.04 8.96 6.53
N SER A 29 2.46 9.87 5.76
CA SER A 29 1.00 10.04 5.68
C SER A 29 0.33 8.79 5.09
N LEU A 30 0.93 8.16 4.08
CA LEU A 30 0.43 6.89 3.51
C LEU A 30 0.47 5.75 4.52
N ILE A 31 1.56 5.60 5.28
CA ILE A 31 1.64 4.59 6.36
C ILE A 31 0.56 4.85 7.42
N LEU A 32 0.38 6.10 7.85
CA LEU A 32 -0.64 6.45 8.84
C LEU A 32 -2.05 6.16 8.32
N SER A 33 -2.31 6.44 7.05
CA SER A 33 -3.58 6.14 6.40
C SER A 33 -3.82 4.63 6.32
N ALA A 34 -2.81 3.84 5.97
CA ALA A 34 -2.89 2.39 5.98
C ALA A 34 -3.17 1.84 7.38
N LEU A 35 -2.53 2.39 8.42
CA LEU A 35 -2.81 2.04 9.82
C LEU A 35 -4.25 2.39 10.22
N ALA A 36 -4.76 3.55 9.81
CA ALA A 36 -6.14 3.96 10.10
C ALA A 36 -7.16 3.03 9.42
N ILE A 37 -6.91 2.66 8.15
CA ILE A 37 -7.70 1.66 7.42
C ILE A 37 -7.67 0.33 8.16
N LEU A 38 -6.49 -0.19 8.51
CA LEU A 38 -6.37 -1.44 9.25
C LEU A 38 -7.06 -1.36 10.62
N GLY A 39 -6.97 -0.24 11.33
CA GLY A 39 -7.66 0.00 12.60
C GLY A 39 -9.18 0.04 12.49
N PHE A 40 -9.72 0.42 11.33
CA PHE A 40 -11.15 0.36 11.03
C PHE A 40 -11.60 -1.05 10.62
N TYR A 41 -10.83 -1.71 9.74
CA TYR A 41 -11.18 -3.02 9.19
C TYR A 41 -10.98 -4.17 10.18
N CYS A 42 -9.98 -4.11 11.06
CA CYS A 42 -9.70 -5.15 12.06
C CYS A 42 -10.89 -5.43 13.01
N PRO A 43 -11.52 -4.43 13.68
CA PRO A 43 -12.69 -4.68 14.52
C PRO A 43 -13.91 -5.09 13.70
N LEU A 44 -14.06 -4.60 12.46
CA LEU A 44 -15.13 -4.98 11.56
C LEU A 44 -15.03 -6.48 11.19
N TYR A 45 -13.84 -6.97 10.86
CA TYR A 45 -13.60 -8.40 10.63
C TYR A 45 -13.79 -9.25 11.88
N ALA A 46 -13.37 -8.76 13.05
CA ALA A 46 -13.64 -9.44 14.31
C ALA A 46 -15.15 -9.52 14.61
N TYR A 47 -15.92 -8.47 14.32
CA TYR A 47 -17.37 -8.44 14.49
C TYR A 47 -18.08 -9.47 13.59
N TYR A 48 -17.62 -9.64 12.35
CA TYR A 48 -18.13 -10.64 11.42
C TYR A 48 -17.58 -12.07 11.66
N GLY A 49 -16.86 -12.30 12.77
CA GLY A 49 -16.36 -13.62 13.16
C GLY A 49 -15.04 -14.04 12.51
N ALA A 50 -14.44 -13.21 11.65
CA ALA A 50 -13.16 -13.46 10.98
C ALA A 50 -11.95 -13.13 11.89
N HIS A 51 -11.93 -13.71 13.09
CA HIS A 51 -10.95 -13.40 14.13
C HIS A 51 -9.49 -13.68 13.73
N LEU A 52 -9.25 -14.75 12.97
CA LEU A 52 -7.89 -15.10 12.53
C LEU A 52 -7.34 -14.10 11.51
N ILE A 53 -8.18 -13.59 10.60
CA ILE A 53 -7.81 -12.54 9.65
C ILE A 53 -7.52 -11.24 10.42
N ALA A 54 -8.42 -10.86 11.32
CA ALA A 54 -8.24 -9.68 12.18
C ALA A 54 -6.94 -9.76 12.99
N PHE A 55 -6.66 -10.91 13.61
CA PHE A 55 -5.43 -11.14 14.37
C PHE A 55 -4.18 -11.02 13.51
N ASN A 56 -4.16 -11.64 12.32
CA ASN A 56 -3.01 -11.58 11.43
C ASN A 56 -2.78 -10.18 10.85
N LEU A 57 -3.84 -9.44 10.51
CA LEU A 57 -3.75 -8.04 10.10
C LEU A 57 -3.14 -7.18 11.21
N LEU A 58 -3.58 -7.38 12.45
CA LEU A 58 -3.05 -6.65 13.61
C LEU A 58 -1.58 -7.00 13.87
N LEU A 59 -1.23 -8.28 13.87
CA LEU A 59 0.14 -8.77 14.07
C LEU A 59 1.08 -8.23 12.98
N GLY A 60 0.65 -8.32 11.72
CA GLY A 60 1.38 -7.76 10.58
C GLY A 60 1.58 -6.26 10.75
N ALA A 61 0.54 -5.52 11.14
CA ALA A 61 0.62 -4.08 11.33
C ALA A 61 1.60 -3.70 12.45
N MET A 62 1.57 -4.45 13.57
CA MET A 62 2.45 -4.22 14.71
C MET A 62 3.91 -4.55 14.43
N ILE A 63 4.21 -5.50 13.54
CA ILE A 63 5.60 -5.89 13.23
C ILE A 63 6.14 -5.11 12.03
N LEU A 64 5.40 -5.09 10.93
CA LEU A 64 5.89 -4.53 9.66
C LEU A 64 5.89 -3.01 9.66
N THR A 65 4.94 -2.36 10.32
CA THR A 65 4.90 -0.88 10.34
C THR A 65 6.10 -0.25 11.06
N PRO A 66 6.49 -0.67 12.28
CA PRO A 66 7.69 -0.11 12.91
C PRO A 66 8.95 -0.49 12.13
N LEU A 67 9.02 -1.67 11.52
CA LEU A 67 10.15 -2.05 10.66
C LEU A 67 10.30 -1.11 9.45
N ILE A 68 9.19 -0.86 8.73
CA ILE A 68 9.14 0.07 7.59
C ILE A 68 9.57 1.48 8.04
N PHE A 69 9.06 1.94 9.17
CA PHE A 69 9.40 3.27 9.69
C PHE A 69 10.88 3.39 10.10
N GLN A 70 11.42 2.36 10.75
CA GLN A 70 12.84 2.31 11.12
C GLN A 70 13.76 2.29 9.89
N LEU A 71 13.43 1.49 8.88
CA LEU A 71 14.18 1.45 7.62
C LEU A 71 14.19 2.81 6.93
N ASN A 72 13.03 3.47 6.89
CA ASN A 72 12.92 4.82 6.32
C ASN A 72 13.77 5.83 7.11
N LYS A 73 13.75 5.77 8.46
CA LYS A 73 14.56 6.65 9.32
C LYS A 73 16.06 6.42 9.16
N ARG A 74 16.49 5.20 8.85
CA ARG A 74 17.90 4.84 8.60
C ARG A 74 18.39 5.23 7.19
N GLY A 75 17.53 5.83 6.36
CA GLY A 75 17.89 6.26 5.00
C GLY A 75 17.64 5.23 3.92
N TYR A 76 17.14 4.03 4.25
CA TYR A 76 16.76 2.99 3.29
C TYR A 76 15.36 3.25 2.69
N ARG A 77 15.17 4.44 2.12
CA ARG A 77 13.86 4.94 1.65
C ARG A 77 13.21 4.01 0.62
N ASN A 78 13.92 3.69 -0.46
CA ASN A 78 13.35 2.85 -1.53
C ASN A 78 12.98 1.44 -1.03
N ILE A 79 13.84 0.83 -0.20
CA ILE A 79 13.57 -0.48 0.40
C ILE A 79 12.33 -0.42 1.30
N SER A 80 12.21 0.61 2.14
CA SER A 80 11.04 0.76 3.02
C SER A 80 9.73 0.90 2.24
N ARG A 81 9.75 1.60 1.10
CA ARG A 81 8.59 1.78 0.21
C ARG A 81 8.23 0.48 -0.51
N ILE A 82 9.20 -0.27 -1.01
CA ILE A 82 8.97 -1.60 -1.60
C ILE A 82 8.41 -2.55 -0.55
N LEU A 83 8.99 -2.59 0.66
CA LEU A 83 8.51 -3.42 1.75
C LEU A 83 7.07 -3.07 2.14
N PHE A 84 6.71 -1.79 2.12
CA PHE A 84 5.33 -1.35 2.33
C PHE A 84 4.39 -1.87 1.24
N VAL A 85 4.77 -1.80 -0.04
CA VAL A 85 3.96 -2.37 -1.14
C VAL A 85 3.81 -3.88 -1.00
N LEU A 86 4.88 -4.60 -0.68
CA LEU A 86 4.83 -6.05 -0.47
C LEU A 86 3.94 -6.41 0.71
N THR A 87 3.97 -5.63 1.79
CA THR A 87 3.09 -5.79 2.95
C THR A 87 1.62 -5.61 2.56
N CYS A 88 1.31 -4.57 1.78
CA CYS A 88 -0.06 -4.35 1.32
C CYS A 88 -0.54 -5.48 0.40
N ASN A 89 0.33 -6.01 -0.46
CA ASN A 89 0.02 -7.19 -1.29
C ASN A 89 -0.25 -8.43 -0.44
N ALA A 90 0.58 -8.68 0.57
CA ALA A 90 0.40 -9.81 1.48
C ALA A 90 -0.93 -9.73 2.23
N TYR A 91 -1.38 -8.54 2.63
CA TYR A 91 -2.69 -8.38 3.26
C TYR A 91 -3.85 -8.69 2.32
N VAL A 92 -3.80 -8.20 1.07
CA VAL A 92 -4.85 -8.50 0.09
C VAL A 92 -4.87 -10.00 -0.24
N PHE A 93 -3.70 -10.62 -0.35
CA PHE A 93 -3.59 -12.06 -0.57
C PHE A 93 -4.14 -12.87 0.60
N GLN A 94 -3.76 -12.52 1.83
CA GLN A 94 -4.27 -13.15 3.04
C GLN A 94 -5.79 -12.98 3.18
N PHE A 95 -6.30 -11.83 2.79
CA PHE A 95 -7.72 -11.56 2.81
C PHE A 95 -8.49 -12.47 1.82
N ALA A 96 -7.96 -12.62 0.60
CA ALA A 96 -8.48 -13.57 -0.39
C ALA A 96 -8.41 -15.03 0.10
N LEU A 97 -7.31 -15.43 0.73
CA LEU A 97 -7.20 -16.77 1.33
C LEU A 97 -8.19 -16.98 2.49
N GLY A 98 -8.47 -15.94 3.27
CA GLY A 98 -9.28 -16.02 4.49
C GLY A 98 -10.79 -16.08 4.26
N LEU A 99 -11.30 -15.36 3.26
CA LEU A 99 -12.73 -15.27 2.97
C LEU A 99 -13.12 -15.87 1.61
N GLY A 100 -12.14 -16.37 0.86
CA GLY A 100 -12.33 -16.88 -0.49
C GLY A 100 -12.55 -15.79 -1.54
N HIS A 101 -12.77 -16.23 -2.78
CA HIS A 101 -13.06 -15.36 -3.91
C HIS A 101 -14.33 -14.51 -3.73
N GLU A 102 -15.30 -15.01 -2.98
CA GLU A 102 -16.61 -14.37 -2.86
C GLU A 102 -16.56 -13.03 -2.10
N ALA A 103 -15.46 -12.70 -1.42
CA ALA A 103 -15.27 -11.41 -0.77
C ALA A 103 -14.75 -10.31 -1.71
N ASP A 104 -14.53 -10.59 -3.00
CA ASP A 104 -14.02 -9.67 -4.02
C ASP A 104 -12.73 -8.92 -3.60
N ALA A 105 -11.83 -9.64 -2.92
CA ALA A 105 -10.53 -9.13 -2.45
C ALA A 105 -9.69 -8.53 -3.59
N GLU A 106 -9.82 -9.08 -4.80
CA GLU A 106 -9.15 -8.67 -6.02
C GLU A 106 -9.39 -7.21 -6.42
N ASN A 107 -10.49 -6.59 -5.95
CA ASN A 107 -10.74 -5.17 -6.17
C ASN A 107 -9.62 -4.29 -5.61
N TYR A 108 -8.95 -4.72 -4.53
CA TYR A 108 -7.82 -3.98 -3.96
C TYR A 108 -6.52 -4.09 -4.78
N CYS A 109 -6.45 -4.96 -5.78
CA CYS A 109 -5.30 -5.01 -6.69
C CYS A 109 -5.16 -3.75 -7.54
N ILE A 110 -6.27 -3.08 -7.87
CA ILE A 110 -6.28 -1.82 -8.64
C ILE A 110 -5.53 -0.70 -7.88
N PRO A 111 -5.92 -0.33 -6.64
CA PRO A 111 -5.17 0.68 -5.90
C PRO A 111 -3.72 0.24 -5.59
N LEU A 112 -3.45 -1.06 -5.45
CA LEU A 112 -2.08 -1.58 -5.30
C LEU A 112 -1.20 -1.32 -6.54
N MET A 113 -1.74 -1.47 -7.76
CA MET A 113 -1.03 -1.15 -9.00
C MET A 113 -0.68 0.34 -9.09
N MET A 114 -1.56 1.20 -8.57
CA MET A 114 -1.34 2.66 -8.54
C MET A 114 -0.39 3.11 -7.42
N LEU A 115 -0.19 2.29 -6.39
CA LEU A 115 0.57 2.65 -5.20
C LEU A 115 2.04 3.01 -5.52
N GLY A 116 2.63 2.35 -6.52
CA GLY A 116 3.97 2.67 -7.01
C GLY A 116 4.12 4.11 -7.49
N LEU A 117 3.11 4.65 -8.16
CA LEU A 117 3.09 6.02 -8.68
C LEU A 117 3.03 7.07 -7.56
N LEU A 118 2.56 6.69 -6.38
CA LEU A 118 2.48 7.57 -5.21
C LEU A 118 3.73 7.52 -4.34
N LEU A 119 4.45 6.40 -4.37
CA LEU A 119 5.60 6.15 -3.52
C LEU A 119 6.94 6.52 -4.18
N PHE A 120 7.02 6.45 -5.51
CA PHE A 120 8.27 6.66 -6.23
C PHE A 120 8.17 7.86 -7.17
N ASP A 121 9.29 8.56 -7.31
CA ASP A 121 9.41 9.64 -8.28
C ASP A 121 9.43 9.07 -9.71
N PHE A 122 8.99 9.86 -10.70
CA PHE A 122 8.95 9.43 -12.11
C PHE A 122 10.30 8.99 -12.68
N ASN A 123 11.40 9.43 -12.08
CA ASN A 123 12.76 9.03 -12.46
C ASN A 123 13.07 7.58 -12.03
N GLN A 124 12.33 7.01 -11.08
CA GLN A 124 12.49 5.65 -10.57
C GLN A 124 11.51 4.67 -11.22
N ARG A 125 11.35 4.78 -12.56
CA ARG A 125 10.51 3.89 -13.39
C ARG A 125 10.66 2.40 -13.08
N PRO A 126 11.86 1.82 -12.92
CA PRO A 126 11.96 0.39 -12.63
C PRO A 126 11.24 0.01 -11.33
N LEU A 127 11.32 0.84 -10.28
CA LEU A 127 10.63 0.55 -9.01
C LEU A 127 9.11 0.61 -9.16
N ILE A 128 8.60 1.61 -9.90
CA ILE A 128 7.17 1.73 -10.22
C ILE A 128 6.70 0.47 -10.95
N VAL A 129 7.42 0.04 -11.98
CA VAL A 129 7.10 -1.16 -12.75
C VAL A 129 7.14 -2.41 -11.85
N THR A 130 8.15 -2.57 -11.00
CA THR A 130 8.23 -3.69 -10.05
C THR A 130 7.01 -3.74 -9.13
N THR A 131 6.55 -2.60 -8.61
CA THR A 131 5.35 -2.57 -7.75
C THR A 131 4.07 -2.91 -8.50
N CYS A 132 3.96 -2.48 -9.75
CA CYS A 132 2.83 -2.82 -10.62
C CYS A 132 2.82 -4.32 -10.93
N ILE A 133 3.98 -4.90 -11.28
CA ILE A 133 4.12 -6.33 -11.52
C ILE A 133 3.77 -7.12 -10.26
N ALA A 134 4.25 -6.71 -9.08
CA ALA A 134 3.92 -7.40 -7.83
C ALA A 134 2.40 -7.43 -7.57
N ALA A 135 1.71 -6.30 -7.78
CA ALA A 135 0.25 -6.21 -7.66
C ALA A 135 -0.48 -7.08 -8.70
N PHE A 136 0.03 -7.11 -9.92
CA PHE A 136 -0.54 -7.93 -11.00
C PHE A 136 -0.33 -9.44 -10.77
N THR A 137 0.85 -9.84 -10.31
CA THR A 137 1.10 -11.23 -9.89
C THR A 137 0.19 -11.61 -8.74
N ASN A 138 0.00 -10.73 -7.76
CA ASN A 138 -0.91 -10.99 -6.65
C ASN A 138 -2.36 -11.14 -7.13
N TRP A 139 -2.80 -10.32 -8.08
CA TRP A 139 -4.11 -10.46 -8.71
C TRP A 139 -4.30 -11.84 -9.36
N ILE A 140 -3.33 -12.28 -10.17
CA ILE A 140 -3.35 -13.63 -10.77
C ILE A 140 -3.40 -14.73 -9.70
N LEU A 141 -2.56 -14.62 -8.67
CA LEU A 141 -2.51 -15.60 -7.59
C LEU A 141 -3.80 -15.67 -6.78
N ILE A 142 -4.48 -14.53 -6.62
CA ILE A 142 -5.81 -14.49 -6.04
C ILE A 142 -6.74 -15.21 -7.02
N THR A 143 -6.96 -14.69 -8.23
CA THR A 143 -7.91 -15.22 -9.23
C THR A 143 -7.78 -16.71 -9.55
N TRP A 144 -6.57 -17.29 -9.45
CA TRP A 144 -6.35 -18.70 -9.76
C TRP A 144 -6.44 -19.63 -8.54
N ASN A 145 -6.49 -19.11 -7.32
CA ASN A 145 -6.66 -19.92 -6.12
C ASN A 145 -8.16 -20.08 -5.77
N ASP A 146 -8.88 -20.84 -6.60
CA ASP A 146 -10.29 -21.21 -6.35
C ASP A 146 -10.49 -22.13 -5.12
N VAL A 147 -9.41 -22.66 -4.53
CA VAL A 147 -9.47 -23.66 -3.46
C VAL A 147 -8.89 -23.09 -2.17
N LEU A 148 -9.79 -22.76 -1.23
CA LEU A 148 -9.44 -22.35 0.14
C LEU A 148 -8.63 -23.44 0.85
N VAL A 149 -7.36 -23.14 1.18
CA VAL A 149 -6.46 -24.01 1.96
C VAL A 149 -6.59 -23.76 3.49
N LEU A 150 -7.55 -22.94 3.93
CA LEU A 150 -7.85 -22.83 5.36
C LEU A 150 -8.85 -23.92 5.76
N PRO A 151 -8.56 -24.72 6.81
CA PRO A 151 -9.49 -25.75 7.28
C PRO A 151 -10.86 -25.12 7.54
N ALA A 152 -11.95 -25.82 7.22
CA ALA A 152 -13.33 -25.31 7.30
C ALA A 152 -13.70 -24.66 8.65
N ASN A 153 -13.04 -25.06 9.74
CA ASN A 153 -13.21 -24.49 11.08
C ASN A 153 -12.69 -23.04 11.22
N PHE A 154 -11.92 -22.55 10.25
CA PHE A 154 -11.38 -21.20 10.20
C PHE A 154 -12.17 -20.26 9.29
N ILE A 155 -13.12 -20.78 8.52
CA ILE A 155 -14.05 -20.00 7.71
C ILE A 155 -15.26 -19.72 8.61
N PRO A 156 -15.47 -18.46 9.05
CA PRO A 156 -16.55 -18.17 9.98
C PRO A 156 -17.90 -18.50 9.34
N SER A 157 -18.69 -19.36 10.00
CA SER A 157 -20.03 -19.71 9.54
C SER A 157 -20.96 -18.50 9.67
N GLY A 158 -21.60 -18.11 8.56
CA GLY A 158 -22.59 -17.03 8.56
C GLY A 158 -22.05 -15.62 8.30
N ILE A 159 -20.84 -15.45 7.75
CA ILE A 159 -20.40 -14.13 7.27
C ILE A 159 -21.35 -13.65 6.18
N PRO A 160 -21.83 -12.39 6.21
CA PRO A 160 -22.56 -11.81 5.10
C PRO A 160 -21.58 -11.47 3.98
N VAL A 161 -21.14 -12.49 3.23
CA VAL A 161 -20.15 -12.40 2.16
C VAL A 161 -20.51 -11.32 1.14
N ASN A 162 -21.78 -11.25 0.74
CA ASN A 162 -22.31 -10.18 -0.13
C ASN A 162 -22.14 -8.76 0.43
N SER A 163 -22.25 -8.58 1.74
CA SER A 163 -22.02 -7.29 2.38
C SER A 163 -20.54 -6.94 2.44
N MET A 164 -19.67 -7.93 2.66
CA MET A 164 -18.23 -7.74 2.61
C MET A 164 -17.74 -7.42 1.19
N ALA A 165 -18.21 -8.14 0.17
CA ALA A 165 -17.88 -7.87 -1.23
C ALA A 165 -18.22 -6.41 -1.62
N LYS A 166 -19.43 -5.94 -1.28
CA LYS A 166 -19.84 -4.55 -1.49
C LYS A 166 -18.96 -3.56 -0.74
N LEU A 167 -18.62 -3.85 0.51
CA LEU A 167 -17.78 -2.99 1.33
C LEU A 167 -16.36 -2.91 0.76
N ASN A 168 -15.81 -4.03 0.27
CA ASN A 168 -14.50 -4.09 -0.37
C ASN A 168 -14.47 -3.37 -1.71
N PHE A 169 -15.51 -3.52 -2.53
CA PHE A 169 -15.64 -2.76 -3.77
C PHE A 169 -15.68 -1.25 -3.49
N ILE A 170 -16.53 -0.80 -2.56
CA ILE A 170 -16.62 0.61 -2.19
C ILE A 170 -15.28 1.11 -1.63
N GLY A 171 -14.65 0.33 -0.75
CA GLY A 171 -13.33 0.64 -0.18
C GLY A 171 -12.26 0.81 -1.26
N ALA A 172 -12.13 -0.16 -2.15
CA ALA A 172 -11.17 -0.13 -3.25
C ALA A 172 -11.43 1.06 -4.19
N PHE A 173 -12.70 1.33 -4.52
CA PHE A 173 -13.09 2.46 -5.36
C PHE A 173 -12.71 3.80 -4.73
N VAL A 174 -13.01 4.00 -3.44
CA VAL A 174 -12.66 5.23 -2.71
C VAL A 174 -11.14 5.42 -2.65
N ILE A 175 -10.38 4.37 -2.31
CA ILE A 175 -8.92 4.45 -2.25
C ILE A 175 -8.34 4.79 -3.63
N THR A 176 -8.84 4.16 -4.69
CA THR A 176 -8.44 4.42 -6.07
C THR A 176 -8.72 5.87 -6.46
N GLY A 177 -9.91 6.39 -6.14
CA GLY A 177 -10.27 7.79 -6.39
C GLY A 177 -9.37 8.78 -5.67
N ILE A 178 -9.03 8.50 -4.40
CA ILE A 178 -8.09 9.33 -3.62
C ILE A 178 -6.71 9.30 -4.27
N PHE A 179 -6.22 8.13 -4.66
CA PHE A 179 -4.91 7.96 -5.31
C PHE A 179 -4.86 8.73 -6.63
N PHE A 180 -5.90 8.61 -7.44
CA PHE A 180 -6.03 9.36 -8.69
C PHE A 180 -6.03 10.87 -8.45
N MET A 181 -6.80 11.37 -7.47
CA MET A 181 -6.84 12.79 -7.13
C MET A 181 -5.47 13.33 -6.70
N ILE A 182 -4.75 12.57 -5.85
CA ILE A 182 -3.40 12.93 -5.40
C ILE A 182 -2.44 12.95 -6.59
N PHE A 183 -2.51 11.94 -7.45
CA PHE A 183 -1.67 11.85 -8.65
C PHE A 183 -1.90 13.07 -9.56
N VAL A 184 -3.14 13.36 -9.95
CA VAL A 184 -3.48 14.51 -10.82
C VAL A 184 -3.02 15.83 -10.21
N ARG A 185 -3.25 16.05 -8.91
CA ARG A 185 -2.77 17.26 -8.21
C ARG A 185 -1.25 17.39 -8.23
N THR A 186 -0.55 16.26 -8.12
CA THR A 186 0.92 16.24 -8.13
C THR A 186 1.45 16.54 -9.53
N THR A 187 0.89 15.90 -10.57
CA THR A 187 1.29 16.13 -11.97
C THR A 187 1.03 17.57 -12.42
N ASN A 188 -0.12 18.16 -12.05
CA ASN A 188 -0.45 19.54 -12.42
C ASN A 188 0.40 20.60 -11.72
N ARG A 189 1.09 20.28 -10.61
CA ARG A 189 2.03 21.21 -9.96
C ARG A 189 3.41 21.27 -10.64
N HIS A 190 3.72 20.31 -11.50
CA HIS A 190 4.99 20.21 -12.23
C HIS A 190 4.87 20.63 -13.71
N ARG A 191 3.69 21.11 -14.13
CA ARG A 191 3.49 21.84 -15.40
C ARG A 191 3.40 23.33 -15.10
#